data_AF-A0AAD6VWB1-F1
#
_entry.id   AF-A0AAD6VWB1-F1
#
_cell.length_a   1.000
_cell.length_b   1.000
_cell.length_c   1.000
_cell.angle_alpha   90.00
_cell.angle_beta   90.00
_cell.angle_gamma   90.00
#
_symmetry.space_group_name_H-M   'P 1'
#
loop_
_entity.id
_entity.type
_entity.pdbx_description
1 polymer ?
#
loop_
_entity_poly.entity_id
_entity_poly.type
_entity_poly.pdbx_seq_one_letter_code
_entity_poly.pdbx_strand_id
1 'polypeptide(L)'
;HNTIIEGFWRHLKEKLGLNLKDFLLRGKTEHLFNPHDPLHEPLFYWIFAPLIQAELDEFAEWWNNHRVRHQHEKIMPSGHVPAHAMQYPELFGALDCQIKVPQQAVDMLREELTREE
;
A
#
# COMPACT_ATOMS: atom_id res chain seq x y z
N HIS A 1 1.93 -13.39 -15.80
CA HIS A 1 2.83 -13.65 -14.65
C HIS A 1 2.87 -12.40 -13.80
N ASN A 2 2.59 -12.48 -12.50
CA ASN A 2 2.41 -11.31 -11.64
C ASN A 2 3.70 -10.94 -10.88
N THR A 3 4.84 -10.97 -11.59
CA THR A 3 6.19 -10.90 -11.02
C THR A 3 6.44 -9.63 -10.17
N ILE A 4 5.78 -8.52 -10.51
CA ILE A 4 5.92 -7.26 -9.78
C ILE A 4 5.29 -7.35 -8.38
N ILE A 5 4.04 -7.83 -8.29
CA ILE A 5 3.37 -7.96 -6.99
C ILE A 5 3.99 -9.08 -6.16
N GLU A 6 4.44 -10.16 -6.79
CA GLU A 6 5.17 -11.24 -6.11
C GLU A 6 6.48 -10.74 -5.50
N GLY A 7 7.22 -9.89 -6.23
CA GLY A 7 8.42 -9.22 -5.73
C GLY A 7 8.12 -8.29 -4.56
N PHE A 8 7.05 -7.49 -4.66
CA PHE A 8 6.56 -6.64 -3.58
C PHE A 8 6.30 -7.44 -2.29
N TRP A 9 5.52 -8.52 -2.37
CA TRP A 9 5.19 -9.35 -1.21
C TRP A 9 6.43 -9.96 -0.55
N ARG A 10 7.41 -10.35 -1.35
CA ARG A 10 8.71 -10.81 -0.83
C ARG A 10 9.41 -9.71 -0.05
N HIS A 11 9.52 -8.50 -0.59
CA HIS A 11 10.17 -7.38 0.09
C HIS A 11 9.46 -6.98 1.39
N LEU A 12 8.13 -6.93 1.38
CA LEU A 12 7.33 -6.68 2.59
C LEU A 12 7.58 -7.75 3.66
N LYS A 13 7.57 -9.02 3.26
CA LYS A 13 7.83 -10.13 4.17
C LYS A 13 9.25 -10.09 4.77
N GLU A 14 10.25 -9.87 3.93
CA GLU A 14 11.67 -9.84 4.34
C GLU A 14 11.99 -8.64 5.23
N LYS A 15 11.37 -7.48 4.98
CA LYS A 15 11.62 -6.25 5.75
C LYS A 15 10.83 -6.19 7.06
N LEU A 16 9.56 -6.59 7.03
CA LEU A 16 8.63 -6.42 8.15
C LEU A 16 8.06 -7.75 8.66
N GLY A 17 7.56 -8.58 7.73
CA GLY A 17 6.70 -9.72 8.06
C GLY A 17 7.35 -10.85 8.88
N LEU A 18 8.65 -11.10 8.71
CA LEU A 18 9.35 -12.14 9.48
C LEU A 18 9.47 -11.78 10.96
N ASN A 19 9.93 -10.56 11.27
CA ASN A 19 10.12 -10.11 12.64
C ASN A 19 8.78 -10.04 13.39
N LEU A 20 7.76 -9.44 12.77
CA LEU A 20 6.43 -9.32 13.38
C LEU A 20 5.85 -10.69 13.74
N LYS A 21 5.89 -11.64 12.80
CA LYS A 21 5.38 -13.00 13.04
C LYS A 21 6.10 -13.67 14.21
N ASP A 22 7.43 -13.56 14.27
CA ASP A 22 8.22 -14.16 15.35
C ASP A 22 7.86 -13.54 16.71
N PHE A 23 7.73 -12.22 16.80
CA PHE A 23 7.28 -11.55 18.03
C PHE A 23 5.87 -11.98 18.47
N LEU A 24 4.93 -12.05 17.54
CA LEU A 24 3.55 -12.47 17.83
C LEU A 24 3.50 -13.93 18.31
N LEU A 25 4.25 -14.82 17.66
CA LEU A 25 4.31 -16.24 18.05
C LEU A 25 5.01 -16.43 19.40
N ARG A 26 6.02 -15.62 19.72
CA ARG A 26 6.66 -15.61 21.04
C ARG A 26 5.67 -15.29 22.15
N GLY A 27 4.77 -14.33 21.93
CA GLY A 27 3.71 -14.01 22.90
C GLY A 27 2.82 -15.21 23.27
N LYS A 28 2.62 -16.14 22.31
CA LYS A 28 1.91 -17.39 22.54
C LYS A 28 2.76 -18.43 23.29
N THR A 29 4.04 -18.59 22.91
CA THR A 29 4.93 -19.60 23.52
C THR A 29 5.41 -19.22 24.92
N GLU A 30 5.52 -17.92 25.21
CA GLU A 30 5.95 -17.38 26.51
C GLU A 30 4.77 -17.11 27.46
N HIS A 31 3.54 -17.53 27.10
CA HIS A 31 2.30 -17.29 27.87
C HIS A 31 2.00 -15.81 28.17
N LEU A 32 2.48 -14.88 27.35
CA LEU A 32 2.22 -13.44 27.47
C LEU A 32 0.82 -13.05 26.96
N PHE A 33 0.25 -13.86 26.06
CA PHE A 33 -1.06 -13.65 25.48
C PHE A 33 -1.95 -14.89 25.64
N ASN A 34 -3.17 -14.69 26.14
CA ASN A 34 -4.21 -15.72 26.24
C ASN A 34 -5.44 -15.27 25.44
N PRO A 35 -5.77 -15.92 24.30
CA PRO A 35 -6.94 -15.56 23.50
C PRO A 35 -8.28 -15.85 24.21
N HIS A 36 -8.27 -16.62 25.29
CA HIS A 36 -9.47 -16.89 26.10
C HIS A 36 -9.66 -15.85 27.23
N ASP A 37 -8.72 -14.93 27.40
CA ASP A 37 -8.86 -13.84 28.35
C ASP A 37 -9.57 -12.65 27.68
N PRO A 38 -10.74 -12.21 28.20
CA PRO A 38 -11.53 -11.14 27.60
C PRO A 38 -10.85 -9.77 27.57
N LEU A 39 -9.76 -9.58 28.32
CA LEU A 39 -8.97 -8.34 28.31
C LEU A 39 -7.80 -8.42 27.32
N HIS A 40 -7.24 -9.60 27.11
CA HIS A 40 -6.03 -9.75 26.29
C HIS A 40 -6.33 -9.49 24.82
N GLU A 41 -7.45 -9.98 24.29
CA GLU A 41 -7.81 -9.79 22.88
C GLU A 41 -7.98 -8.30 22.49
N PRO A 42 -8.80 -7.49 23.20
CA PRO A 42 -8.90 -6.06 22.90
C PRO A 42 -7.58 -5.32 23.08
N LEU A 43 -6.81 -5.65 24.12
CA LEU A 43 -5.51 -5.03 24.38
C LEU A 43 -4.50 -5.33 23.28
N PHE A 44 -4.52 -6.57 22.77
CA PHE A 44 -3.68 -6.97 21.65
C PHE A 44 -3.95 -6.10 20.42
N TYR A 45 -5.22 -5.95 20.02
CA TYR A 45 -5.56 -5.09 18.88
C TYR A 45 -5.22 -3.63 19.14
N TRP A 46 -5.46 -3.13 20.35
CA TRP A 46 -5.14 -1.75 20.72
C TRP A 46 -3.64 -1.43 20.61
N ILE A 47 -2.77 -2.39 20.93
CA ILE A 47 -1.30 -2.22 20.82
C ILE A 47 -0.82 -2.50 19.40
N PHE A 48 -1.13 -3.67 18.86
CA PHE A 48 -0.51 -4.17 17.63
C PHE A 48 -1.11 -3.57 16.36
N ALA A 49 -2.40 -3.22 16.33
CA ALA A 49 -2.97 -2.60 15.13
C ALA A 49 -2.29 -1.26 14.76
N PRO A 50 -2.14 -0.28 15.67
CA PRO A 50 -1.45 0.97 15.34
C PRO A 50 0.05 0.75 15.10
N LEU A 51 0.69 -0.18 15.81
CA LEU A 51 2.10 -0.50 15.59
C LEU A 51 2.34 -1.07 14.19
N ILE A 52 1.54 -2.06 13.78
CA ILE A 52 1.60 -2.66 12.45
C ILE A 52 1.29 -1.61 11.38
N GLN A 53 0.30 -0.74 11.61
CA GLN A 53 -0.02 0.33 10.68
C GLN A 53 1.16 1.28 10.48
N ALA A 54 1.82 1.72 11.56
CA ALA A 54 2.97 2.62 11.46
C ALA A 54 4.12 2.00 10.66
N GLU A 55 4.42 0.73 10.89
CA GLU A 55 5.44 -0.01 10.13
C GLU A 55 5.06 -0.18 8.65
N LEU A 56 3.78 -0.41 8.35
CA LEU A 56 3.28 -0.48 6.98
C LEU A 56 3.36 0.87 6.28
N ASP A 57 3.09 1.96 6.99
CA ASP A 57 3.19 3.33 6.47
C ASP A 57 4.66 3.67 6.15
N GLU A 58 5.60 3.34 7.04
CA GLU A 58 7.04 3.49 6.79
C GLU A 58 7.50 2.65 5.59
N PHE A 59 7.04 1.40 5.51
CA PHE A 59 7.35 0.54 4.36
C PHE A 59 6.78 1.12 3.06
N ALA A 60 5.55 1.64 3.07
CA ALA A 60 4.93 2.26 1.90
C ALA A 60 5.69 3.52 1.46
N GLU A 61 6.11 4.35 2.41
CA GLU A 61 6.94 5.52 2.12
C GLU A 61 8.27 5.11 1.48
N TRP A 62 8.98 4.16 2.07
CA TRP A 62 10.22 3.63 1.51
C TRP A 62 10.01 3.01 0.13
N TRP A 63 8.97 2.18 -0.04
CA TRP A 63 8.67 1.51 -1.29
C TRP A 63 8.27 2.49 -2.40
N ASN A 64 7.59 3.59 -2.08
CA ASN A 64 7.23 4.57 -3.09
C ASN A 64 8.41 5.49 -3.46
N ASN A 65 9.38 5.66 -2.55
CA ASN A 65 10.52 6.57 -2.73
C ASN A 65 11.84 5.87 -3.13
N HIS A 66 11.92 4.54 -3.09
CA HIS A 66 13.13 3.84 -3.54
C HIS A 66 13.33 3.98 -5.05
N ARG A 67 14.59 4.03 -5.49
CA ARG A 67 14.91 4.05 -6.92
C ARG A 67 14.81 2.63 -7.48
N VAL A 68 13.94 2.45 -8.48
CA VAL A 68 13.81 1.19 -9.22
C VAL A 68 14.96 1.05 -10.21
N ARG A 69 15.43 -0.17 -10.42
CA ARG A 69 16.46 -0.49 -11.41
C ARG A 69 16.03 -0.13 -12.84
N HIS A 70 16.98 0.39 -13.63
CA HIS A 70 16.78 0.59 -15.06
C HIS A 70 16.71 -0.74 -15.82
N GLN A 71 15.71 -0.86 -16.70
CA GLN A 71 15.47 -2.03 -17.55
C GLN A 71 15.46 -1.58 -19.01
N HIS A 72 16.51 -1.94 -19.75
CA HIS A 72 16.74 -1.45 -21.12
C HIS A 72 15.74 -2.00 -22.16
N GLU A 73 15.17 -3.19 -21.92
CA GLU A 73 14.19 -3.81 -22.82
C GLU A 73 12.76 -3.30 -22.58
N LYS A 74 12.54 -2.50 -21.54
CA LYS A 74 11.21 -2.05 -21.14
C LYS A 74 10.84 -0.78 -21.92
N ILE A 75 9.71 -0.83 -22.66
CA ILE A 75 9.15 0.32 -23.37
C ILE A 75 8.67 1.40 -22.39
N MET A 76 8.10 0.99 -21.26
CA MET A 76 7.65 1.89 -20.21
C MET A 76 8.83 2.43 -19.38
N PRO A 77 8.69 3.60 -18.73
CA PRO A 77 9.72 4.17 -17.88
C PRO A 77 10.29 3.17 -16.88
N SER A 78 11.61 3.23 -16.69
CA SER A 78 12.36 2.44 -15.71
C SER A 78 13.49 3.29 -15.13
N GLY A 79 14.18 2.82 -14.08
CA GLY A 79 15.31 3.57 -13.52
C GLY A 79 14.93 4.80 -12.67
N HIS A 80 13.66 4.94 -12.30
CA HIS A 80 13.10 6.12 -11.62
C HIS A 80 12.62 5.79 -10.20
N VAL A 81 12.31 6.85 -9.45
CA VAL A 81 11.59 6.75 -8.18
C VAL A 81 10.07 6.70 -8.47
N PRO A 82 9.33 5.67 -8.01
CA PRO A 82 7.90 5.51 -8.33
C PRO A 82 7.06 6.75 -8.02
N ALA A 83 7.24 7.35 -6.85
CA ALA A 83 6.53 8.56 -6.45
C ALA A 83 6.77 9.72 -7.43
N HIS A 84 8.00 9.90 -7.93
CA HIS A 84 8.30 10.94 -8.91
C HIS A 84 7.61 10.69 -10.25
N ALA A 85 7.57 9.45 -10.73
CA ALA A 85 6.87 9.14 -11.98
C ALA A 85 5.36 9.29 -11.87
N MET A 86 4.80 9.08 -10.68
CA MET A 86 3.39 9.32 -10.42
C MET A 86 3.05 10.81 -10.32
N GLN A 87 3.92 11.60 -9.68
CA GLN A 87 3.70 13.02 -9.43
C GLN A 87 4.02 13.90 -10.65
N TYR A 88 5.04 13.52 -11.44
CA TYR A 88 5.53 14.27 -12.61
C TYR A 88 5.57 13.37 -13.85
N PRO A 89 4.44 12.79 -14.27
CA PRO A 89 4.39 11.81 -15.35
C PRO A 89 4.96 12.35 -16.68
N GLU A 90 4.85 13.66 -16.93
CA GLU A 90 5.39 14.36 -18.09
C GLU A 90 6.92 14.25 -18.22
N LEU A 91 7.66 14.17 -17.11
CA LEU A 91 9.12 14.00 -17.11
C LEU A 91 9.55 12.60 -17.56
N PHE A 92 8.61 11.65 -17.60
CA PHE A 92 8.85 10.26 -17.96
C PHE A 92 8.16 9.87 -19.27
N GLY A 93 7.71 10.83 -20.07
CA GLY A 93 7.09 10.57 -21.38
C GLY A 93 5.72 9.90 -21.28
N ALA A 94 5.01 10.10 -20.17
CA ALA A 94 3.64 9.61 -20.04
C ALA A 94 2.69 10.35 -21.00
N LEU A 95 1.59 9.67 -21.33
CA LEU A 95 0.51 10.22 -22.16
C LEU A 95 -0.66 10.62 -21.26
N ASP A 96 -1.25 11.78 -21.53
CA ASP A 96 -2.53 12.14 -20.93
C ASP A 96 -3.64 11.27 -21.52
N CYS A 97 -4.08 10.29 -20.73
CA CYS A 97 -5.16 9.37 -21.08
C CYS A 97 -6.50 9.77 -20.44
N GLN A 98 -6.64 11.00 -19.92
CA GLN A 98 -7.89 11.45 -19.32
C GLN A 98 -9.03 11.49 -20.35
N ILE A 99 -10.18 10.94 -19.98
CA ILE A 99 -11.40 11.07 -20.75
C ILE A 99 -12.03 12.41 -20.37
N LYS A 100 -12.04 13.36 -21.30
CA LYS A 100 -12.69 14.66 -21.08
C LYS A 100 -14.20 14.47 -21.05
N VAL A 101 -14.78 14.55 -19.85
CA VAL A 101 -16.23 14.50 -19.65
C VAL A 101 -16.77 15.94 -19.72
N PRO A 102 -17.81 16.21 -20.52
CA PRO A 102 -18.47 17.51 -20.52
C PRO A 102 -19.02 17.84 -19.13
N GLN A 103 -18.79 19.07 -18.66
CA GLN A 103 -19.26 19.51 -17.33
C GLN A 103 -20.77 19.30 -17.15
N GLN A 104 -21.55 19.54 -18.21
CA GLN A 104 -23.00 19.33 -18.22
C GLN A 104 -23.40 17.89 -17.86
N ALA A 105 -22.65 16.89 -18.32
CA ALA A 105 -22.93 15.49 -17.99
C ALA A 105 -22.65 15.19 -16.51
N VAL A 106 -21.62 15.82 -15.94
CA VAL A 106 -21.29 15.71 -14.51
C VAL A 106 -22.40 16.35 -13.65
N ASP A 107 -22.87 17.52 -14.06
CA ASP A 107 -23.91 18.26 -13.33
C ASP A 107 -25.25 17.49 -13.33
N MET A 108 -25.65 16.95 -14.49
CA MET A 108 -26.85 16.10 -14.60
C MET A 108 -26.77 14.85 -13.70
N LEU A 109 -25.64 14.14 -13.70
CA LEU A 109 -25.44 12.95 -12.86
C LEU A 109 -25.51 13.29 -11.36
N ARG A 110 -24.97 14.44 -10.95
CA ARG A 110 -25.07 14.91 -9.55
C ARG A 110 -26.52 15.21 -9.16
N GLU A 111 -27.29 15.84 -10.05
CA GLU A 111 -28.71 16.11 -9.78
C GLU A 111 -29.58 14.85 -9.72
N GLU A 112 -29.23 13.79 -10.47
CA GLU A 112 -29.91 12.50 -10.37
C GLU A 112 -29.60 11.79 -9.05
N LEU A 113 -28.32 11.69 -8.67
CA LEU A 113 -27.92 11.06 -7.40
C LEU A 113 -28.58 11.71 -6.18
N THR A 114 -28.71 13.04 -6.19
CA THR A 114 -29.35 13.78 -5.08
C THR A 114 -30.88 13.63 -5.06
N ARG A 115 -31.51 13.15 -6.15
CA ARG A 115 -32.95 12.90 -6.22
C ARG A 115 -33.36 11.49 -5.76
N GLU A 116 -32.40 10.57 -5.69
CA GLU A 116 -32.61 9.19 -5.22
C GLU A 116 -32.39 9.02 -3.70
N GLU A 117 -31.88 10.06 -3.01
CA GLU A 117 -31.83 10.17 -1.53
C GLU A 117 -33.11 10.82 -0.96
#